data_AF-A0A660S091-F1
#
_entry.id   AF-A0A660S091-F1
#
_cell.length_a   1.000
_cell.length_b   1.000
_cell.length_c   1.000
_cell.angle_alpha   90.00
_cell.angle_beta   90.00
_cell.angle_gamma   90.00
#
_symmetry.space_group_name_H-M   'P 1'
#
loop_
_entity.id
_entity.type
_entity.pdbx_description
1 polymer ?
#
loop_
_entity_poly.entity_id
_entity_poly.type
_entity_poly.pdbx_seq_one_letter_code
_entity_poly.pdbx_strand_id
1 'polypeptide(L)'
;MKKINLQKIQNVNKDLYFANRDIRYILDKSINDIILCIVDICEEILKINKRSIPDTYKDTILACYEFIGDLALKLAPLAKCRNEIVHQYFKVNWQNIQIVYNKITEIQE
;
A
#
# COMPACT_ATOMS: atom_id res chain seq x y z
N MET A 1 -21.33 -0.80 0.15
CA MET A 1 -19.92 -0.99 -0.27
C MET A 1 -19.89 -1.58 -1.68
N LYS A 2 -19.26 -0.93 -2.66
CA LYS A 2 -19.05 -1.52 -4.00
C LYS A 2 -17.99 -2.63 -3.87
N LYS A 3 -18.33 -3.87 -4.22
CA LYS A 3 -17.38 -5.00 -4.32
C LYS A 3 -16.26 -4.62 -5.29
N ILE A 4 -15.01 -4.62 -4.81
CA ILE A 4 -13.81 -4.51 -5.65
C ILE A 4 -13.71 -5.84 -6.42
N ASN A 5 -13.89 -5.81 -7.74
CA ASN A 5 -13.73 -7.00 -8.58
C ASN A 5 -12.29 -7.11 -9.07
N LEU A 6 -11.49 -7.88 -8.34
CA LEU A 6 -10.07 -8.14 -8.63
C LEU A 6 -9.83 -8.81 -10.01
N GLN A 7 -10.85 -9.46 -10.59
CA GLN A 7 -10.73 -10.08 -11.93
C GLN A 7 -10.51 -9.06 -13.05
N LYS A 8 -10.98 -7.81 -12.88
CA LYS A 8 -10.74 -6.74 -13.88
C LYS A 8 -9.31 -6.21 -13.89
N ILE A 9 -8.48 -6.64 -12.94
CA ILE A 9 -7.13 -6.14 -12.71
C ILE A 9 -6.07 -7.13 -13.23
N GLN A 10 -6.46 -8.37 -13.56
CA GLN A 10 -5.57 -9.32 -14.21
C GLN A 10 -5.20 -8.79 -15.61
N ASN A 11 -3.90 -8.63 -15.87
CA ASN A 11 -3.31 -8.12 -17.11
C ASN A 11 -3.50 -6.62 -17.41
N VAL A 12 -3.73 -5.77 -16.41
CA VAL A 12 -3.69 -4.33 -16.62
C VAL A 12 -2.25 -3.90 -16.96
N ASN A 13 -2.07 -3.25 -18.11
CA ASN A 13 -0.82 -2.62 -18.50
C ASN A 13 -0.91 -1.09 -18.36
N LYS A 14 0.24 -0.43 -18.54
CA LYS A 14 0.36 1.03 -18.41
C LYS A 14 -0.62 1.78 -19.31
N ASP A 15 -0.79 1.34 -20.55
CA ASP A 15 -1.66 2.00 -21.52
C ASP A 15 -3.13 1.91 -21.12
N LEU A 16 -3.57 0.74 -20.67
CA LEU A 16 -4.93 0.54 -20.17
C LEU A 16 -5.20 1.35 -18.90
N TYR A 17 -4.21 1.47 -18.01
CA TYR A 17 -4.29 2.32 -16.82
C TYR A 17 -4.50 3.80 -17.16
N PHE A 18 -3.78 4.32 -18.17
CA PHE A 18 -3.96 5.71 -18.58
C PHE A 18 -5.26 5.95 -19.36
N ALA A 19 -5.64 5.00 -20.22
CA ALA A 19 -6.79 5.10 -21.09
C ALA A 19 -8.14 4.91 -20.36
N ASN A 20 -8.16 4.16 -19.25
CA ASN A 20 -9.40 3.82 -18.55
C ASN A 20 -9.46 4.41 -17.13
N ARG A 21 -10.30 5.43 -16.95
CA ARG A 21 -10.49 6.13 -15.66
C ARG A 21 -11.00 5.20 -14.56
N ASP A 22 -11.88 4.25 -14.87
CA ASP A 22 -12.43 3.33 -13.87
C ASP A 22 -11.37 2.34 -13.38
N ILE A 23 -10.56 1.80 -14.29
CA ILE A 23 -9.44 0.91 -13.95
C ILE A 23 -8.43 1.65 -13.07
N ARG A 24 -8.05 2.88 -13.45
CA ARG A 24 -7.19 3.73 -12.65
C ARG A 24 -7.76 3.95 -11.24
N TYR A 25 -9.03 4.35 -11.15
CA TYR A 25 -9.68 4.57 -9.86
C TYR A 25 -9.71 3.30 -8.98
N ILE A 26 -10.04 2.15 -9.56
CA ILE A 26 -10.07 0.87 -8.84
C ILE A 26 -8.68 0.51 -8.32
N LEU A 27 -7.64 0.65 -9.15
CA LEU A 27 -6.26 0.36 -8.78
C LEU A 27 -5.74 1.27 -7.69
N ASP A 28 -5.86 2.60 -7.89
CA ASP A 28 -5.40 3.60 -6.94
C ASP A 28 -6.06 3.41 -5.57
N LYS A 29 -7.38 3.14 -5.56
CA LYS A 29 -8.13 2.85 -4.34
C LYS A 29 -7.68 1.55 -3.68
N SER A 30 -7.54 0.47 -4.45
CA SER A 30 -7.15 -0.83 -3.91
C SER A 30 -5.77 -0.76 -3.24
N ILE A 31 -4.82 -0.05 -3.84
CA ILE A 31 -3.49 0.15 -3.26
C ILE A 31 -3.56 0.97 -1.97
N ASN A 32 -4.33 2.06 -1.95
CA ASN A 32 -4.52 2.83 -0.73
C ASN A 32 -5.11 1.96 0.39
N ASP A 33 -6.12 1.15 0.09
CA ASP A 33 -6.79 0.29 1.07
C ASP A 33 -5.84 -0.80 1.60
N ILE A 34 -4.97 -1.36 0.75
CA ILE A 34 -3.92 -2.30 1.17
C ILE A 34 -2.91 -1.63 2.12
N ILE A 35 -2.45 -0.43 1.78
CA ILE A 35 -1.47 0.31 2.61
C ILE A 35 -2.08 0.63 3.99
N LEU A 36 -3.34 1.07 4.04
CA LEU A 36 -4.02 1.33 5.31
C LEU A 36 -4.19 0.06 6.14
N CYS A 37 -4.57 -1.05 5.51
CA CYS A 37 -4.69 -2.34 6.20
C CYS A 37 -3.34 -2.78 6.82
N ILE A 38 -2.22 -2.58 6.12
CA ILE A 38 -0.88 -2.85 6.67
C ILE A 38 -0.59 -1.99 7.90
N VAL A 39 -0.94 -0.69 7.85
CA VAL A 39 -0.77 0.21 8.98
C VAL A 39 -1.63 -0.23 10.17
N ASP A 40 -2.91 -0.54 9.95
CA ASP A 40 -3.82 -1.00 11.00
C ASP A 40 -3.29 -2.26 11.70
N ILE A 41 -2.77 -3.22 10.93
CA ILE A 41 -2.11 -4.42 11.47
C ILE A 41 -0.88 -4.05 12.31
N CYS A 42 -0.05 -3.11 11.83
CA CYS A 42 1.11 -2.65 12.58
C CYS A 42 0.70 -1.94 13.89
N GLU A 43 -0.33 -1.10 13.87
CA GLU A 43 -0.86 -0.49 15.09
C GLU A 43 -1.33 -1.54 16.09
N GLU A 44 -2.05 -2.58 15.64
CA GLU A 44 -2.49 -3.67 16.52
C GLU A 44 -1.30 -4.46 17.10
N ILE A 45 -0.26 -4.73 16.31
CA ILE A 45 0.99 -5.33 16.81
C ILE A 45 1.60 -4.46 17.92
N LEU A 46 1.71 -3.14 17.71
CA LEU A 46 2.26 -2.24 18.72
C LEU A 46 1.39 -2.20 19.99
N LYS A 47 0.06 -2.14 19.86
CA LYS A 47 -0.88 -2.13 20.98
C LYS A 47 -0.78 -3.39 21.83
N ILE A 48 -0.79 -4.57 21.21
CA ILE A 48 -0.67 -5.87 21.91
C ILE A 48 0.65 -5.97 22.67
N ASN A 49 1.71 -5.38 22.13
CA ASN A 49 3.04 -5.33 22.76
C ASN A 49 3.26 -4.10 23.67
N LYS A 50 2.20 -3.33 23.98
CA LYS A 50 2.23 -2.15 24.86
C LYS A 50 3.25 -1.09 24.43
N ARG A 51 3.45 -0.92 23.12
CA ARG A 51 4.28 0.13 22.54
C ARG A 51 3.44 1.38 22.23
N SER A 52 4.10 2.54 22.17
CA SER A 52 3.49 3.77 21.67
C SER A 52 3.29 3.68 20.15
N ILE A 53 2.19 4.23 19.65
CA ILE A 53 1.93 4.33 18.21
C ILE A 53 2.52 5.67 17.72
N PRO A 54 3.45 5.65 16.75
CA PRO A 54 3.99 6.86 16.14
C PRO A 54 2.94 7.67 15.37
N ASP A 55 3.23 8.95 15.12
CA ASP A 55 2.31 9.86 14.41
C ASP A 55 2.23 9.61 12.90
N THR A 56 3.25 8.97 12.31
CA THR A 56 3.31 8.73 10.86
C THR A 56 3.19 7.26 10.55
N TYR A 57 2.43 6.93 9.49
CA TYR A 57 2.27 5.55 9.03
C TYR A 57 3.59 4.85 8.72
N LYS A 58 4.57 5.58 8.18
CA LYS A 58 5.90 5.03 7.92
C LYS A 58 6.59 4.62 9.23
N ASP A 59 6.54 5.49 10.24
CA ASP A 59 7.19 5.23 11.52
C ASP A 59 6.43 4.16 12.31
N THR A 60 5.09 4.09 12.19
CA THR A 60 4.28 2.99 12.72
C THR A 60 4.72 1.64 12.18
N ILE A 61 4.96 1.53 10.86
CA ILE A 61 5.47 0.29 10.25
C ILE A 61 6.89 0.00 10.72
N LEU A 62 7.78 1.00 10.78
CA LEU A 62 9.17 0.81 11.22
C LEU A 62 9.28 0.42 12.70
N ALA A 63 8.41 0.94 13.56
CA ALA A 63 8.34 0.56 14.97
C ALA A 63 8.03 -0.93 15.15
N CYS A 64 7.41 -1.58 14.16
CA CYS A 64 7.18 -3.02 14.17
C CYS A 64 8.44 -3.86 13.83
N TYR A 65 9.58 -3.25 13.50
CA TYR A 65 10.80 -4.00 13.15
C TYR A 65 11.20 -5.04 14.20
N GLU A 66 11.03 -4.73 15.49
CA GLU A 66 11.32 -5.68 16.57
C GLU A 66 10.41 -6.93 16.57
N PHE A 67 9.26 -6.88 15.89
CA PHE A 67 8.27 -7.97 15.85
C PHE A 67 8.23 -8.70 14.51
N ILE A 68 8.39 -7.97 13.40
CA ILE A 68 8.29 -8.52 12.04
C ILE A 68 9.61 -8.46 11.25
N GLY A 69 10.69 -7.99 11.87
CA GLY A 69 12.03 -7.93 11.28
C GLY A 69 12.08 -7.13 9.99
N ASP A 70 12.85 -7.62 9.02
CA ASP A 70 13.09 -6.96 7.73
C ASP A 70 11.80 -6.72 6.92
N LEU A 71 10.70 -7.42 7.23
CA LEU A 71 9.40 -7.13 6.64
C LEU A 71 8.97 -5.67 6.90
N ALA A 72 9.26 -5.13 8.09
CA ALA A 72 8.99 -3.72 8.39
C ALA A 72 9.74 -2.78 7.43
N LEU A 73 11.00 -3.11 7.12
CA LEU A 73 11.82 -2.32 6.19
C LEU A 73 11.28 -2.41 4.75
N LYS A 74 10.76 -3.58 4.36
CA LYS A 74 10.13 -3.78 3.04
C LYS A 74 8.81 -3.01 2.91
N LEU A 75 8.01 -2.97 3.99
CA LEU A 75 6.66 -2.37 4.03
C LEU A 75 6.67 -0.85 4.22
N ALA A 76 7.57 -0.30 5.03
CA ALA A 76 7.57 1.12 5.37
C ALA A 76 7.59 2.08 4.15
N PRO A 77 8.30 1.78 3.03
CA PRO A 77 8.23 2.59 1.81
C PRO A 77 6.82 2.67 1.17
N LEU A 78 5.94 1.69 1.43
CA LEU A 78 4.57 1.69 0.89
C LEU A 78 3.73 2.82 1.50
N ALA A 79 3.96 3.16 2.77
CA ALA A 79 3.29 4.31 3.41
C ALA A 79 3.63 5.63 2.71
N LYS A 80 4.83 5.77 2.14
CA LYS A 80 5.20 6.95 1.33
C LYS A 80 4.45 6.98 -0.01
N CYS A 81 4.26 5.81 -0.64
CA CYS A 81 3.50 5.70 -1.90
C CYS A 81 2.07 6.23 -1.74
N ARG A 82 1.43 6.00 -0.57
CA ARG A 82 0.11 6.56 -0.27
C ARG A 82 0.08 8.08 -0.36
N ASN A 83 1.07 8.78 0.23
CA ASN A 83 1.10 10.24 0.20
C ASN A 83 1.18 10.77 -1.23
N GLU A 84 1.90 10.08 -2.10
CA GLU A 84 2.00 10.43 -3.52
C GLU A 84 0.71 10.10 -4.28
N ILE A 85 0.07 8.96 -4.00
CA ILE A 85 -1.21 8.54 -4.59
C ILE A 85 -2.35 9.49 -4.20
N VAL A 86 -2.39 9.91 -2.94
CA VAL A 86 -3.48 10.72 -2.36
C VAL A 86 -3.25 12.22 -2.58
N HIS A 87 -2.01 12.71 -2.68
CA HIS A 87 -1.75 14.14 -2.83
C HIS A 87 -1.25 14.57 -4.22
N GLN A 88 -0.72 13.66 -5.05
CA GLN A 88 -0.15 14.02 -6.37
C GLN A 88 -0.95 13.46 -7.56
N TYR A 89 -2.29 13.54 -7.50
CA TYR A 89 -3.25 13.08 -8.51
C TYR A 89 -2.93 13.37 -10.00
N PHE A 90 -1.98 14.27 -10.30
CA PHE A 90 -1.62 14.69 -11.65
C PHE A 90 -0.29 14.14 -12.22
N LYS A 91 0.58 13.48 -11.43
CA LYS A 91 1.85 12.94 -11.94
C LYS A 91 1.92 11.41 -11.76
N VAL A 92 1.53 10.70 -12.83
CA VAL A 92 1.87 9.30 -13.16
C VAL A 92 2.04 8.36 -11.95
N ASN A 93 0.91 7.86 -11.45
CA ASN A 93 0.83 6.91 -10.34
C ASN A 93 1.21 5.45 -10.75
N TRP A 94 1.35 5.16 -12.05
CA TRP A 94 1.70 3.80 -12.54
C TRP A 94 2.98 3.20 -11.91
N GLN A 95 4.03 4.01 -11.69
CA GLN A 95 5.26 3.51 -11.07
C GLN A 95 5.04 3.08 -9.62
N ASN A 96 4.24 3.82 -8.87
CA ASN A 96 3.90 3.48 -7.48
C ASN A 96 3.06 2.20 -7.40
N ILE A 97 2.16 1.98 -8.36
CA ILE A 97 1.40 0.73 -8.50
C ILE A 97 2.35 -0.45 -8.69
N GLN A 98 3.34 -0.33 -9.58
CA GLN A 98 4.32 -1.39 -9.81
C GLN A 98 5.18 -1.66 -8.57
N ILE A 99 5.61 -0.62 -7.85
CA ILE A 99 6.37 -0.77 -6.59
C ILE A 99 5.56 -1.54 -5.56
N VAL A 100 4.29 -1.17 -5.35
CA VAL A 100 3.41 -1.85 -4.39
C VAL A 100 3.18 -3.29 -4.80
N TYR A 101 2.87 -3.54 -6.08
CA TYR A 101 2.64 -4.89 -6.61
C TYR A 101 3.85 -5.80 -6.39
N ASN A 102 5.04 -5.35 -6.82
CA ASN A 102 6.27 -6.14 -6.67
C ASN A 102 6.59 -6.42 -5.20
N LYS A 103 6.45 -5.42 -4.32
CA LYS A 103 6.68 -5.60 -2.88
C LYS A 103 5.68 -6.57 -2.24
N ILE A 104 4.42 -6.58 -2.66
CA ILE A 104 3.43 -7.55 -2.17
C ILE A 104 3.82 -8.96 -2.62
N THR A 105 4.25 -9.13 -3.86
CA THR A 105 4.71 -10.43 -4.37
C THR A 105 5.95 -10.92 -3.63
N GLU A 106 6.92 -10.06 -3.31
CA GLU A 106 8.11 -10.38 -2.49
C GLU A 106 7.79 -10.82 -1.04
N ILE A 107 6.56 -10.60 -0.56
CA ILE A 107 6.11 -11.01 0.78
C ILE A 107 5.37 -12.35 0.73
N GLN A 108 4.93 -12.79 -0.45
CA GLN A 108 4.23 -14.06 -0.65
C GLN A 108 5.18 -15.26 -0.81
N GLU A 109 6.47 -15.01 -1.03
CA GLU A 109 7.56 -16.00 -1.06
C GLU A 109 8.23 -16.14 0.31
#